data_AF-A0A812JSQ1-F1
#
_entry.id   AF-A0A812JSQ1-F1
#
_cell.length_a   1.000
_cell.length_b   1.000
_cell.length_c   1.000
_cell.angle_alpha   90.00
_cell.angle_beta   90.00
_cell.angle_gamma   90.00
#
_symmetry.space_group_name_H-M   'P 1'
#
loop_
_entity.id
_entity.type
_entity.pdbx_description
1 polymer ?
#
loop_
_entity_poly.entity_id
_entity_poly.type
_entity_poly.pdbx_seq_one_letter_code
_entity_poly.pdbx_strand_id
1 'polypeptide(L)'
;ELGVTPPLGFFDPLGLSKFDNPEIAAQQFRRRRIVELQHGRVAMLACIGYIVPEYVRFPGFCSPSQSLAFTDIPNGLKGAAAVPLAGWLQIVTFVGIIEVSNLQNIQTDVLGDYGYGAFGLPFGKKIEDSEKKMKSLNAEINNGRLAMFAIIGMFFQDGLTGSAWGDWATYTDSPLRAFEEELGVQAPVGFWDPVGYTRDGNVETFKRRRETEIKHGRVAMYATVGYIVPESRPL
;
A
#
# COMPACT_ATOMS: atom_id res chain seq x y z
N GLU A 1 -9.58 21.59 7.77
CA GLU A 1 -8.31 21.50 7.02
C GLU A 1 -8.35 20.32 6.05
N LEU A 2 -7.55 20.36 5.00
CA LEU A 2 -7.44 19.28 4.01
C LEU A 2 -6.87 18.01 4.68
N GLY A 3 -7.48 16.84 4.45
CA GLY A 3 -7.02 15.54 4.97
C GLY A 3 -7.48 15.17 6.38
N VAL A 4 -8.34 15.98 7.01
CA VAL A 4 -9.05 15.61 8.26
C VAL A 4 -10.35 14.93 7.87
N THR A 5 -10.40 13.60 8.01
CA THR A 5 -11.59 12.81 7.69
C THR A 5 -11.97 11.90 8.86
N PRO A 6 -13.27 11.67 9.11
CA PRO A 6 -13.73 10.61 10.02
C PRO A 6 -13.22 9.24 9.53
N PRO A 7 -12.91 8.27 10.41
CA PRO A 7 -13.12 8.24 11.87
C PRO A 7 -11.98 8.86 12.71
N LEU A 8 -10.81 9.13 12.13
CA LEU A 8 -9.61 9.52 12.88
C LEU A 8 -9.54 11.02 13.21
N GLY A 9 -10.18 11.89 12.43
CA GLY A 9 -10.11 13.34 12.66
C GLY A 9 -8.68 13.87 12.51
N PHE A 10 -8.27 14.78 13.42
CA PHE A 10 -6.90 15.29 13.46
C PHE A 10 -6.00 14.32 14.23
N PHE A 11 -5.13 13.62 13.51
CA PHE A 11 -4.26 12.57 14.06
C PHE A 11 -2.79 13.03 14.03
N ASP A 12 -2.30 13.48 15.18
CA ASP A 12 -0.88 13.81 15.41
C ASP A 12 -0.39 13.23 16.75
N PRO A 13 -0.10 11.91 16.82
CA PRO A 13 0.36 11.27 18.04
C PRO A 13 1.77 11.71 18.46
N LEU A 14 2.57 12.21 17.53
CA LEU A 14 3.95 12.64 17.77
C LEU A 14 4.07 14.13 18.10
N GLY A 15 2.96 14.87 18.10
CA GLY A 15 2.93 16.30 18.41
C GLY A 15 3.74 17.16 17.44
N LEU A 16 3.92 16.69 16.21
CA LEU A 16 4.75 17.32 15.20
C LEU A 16 4.18 18.63 14.65
N SER A 17 2.92 18.95 14.98
CA SER A 17 2.30 20.22 14.65
C SER A 17 2.45 21.28 15.76
N LYS A 18 2.99 20.92 16.94
CA LYS A 18 3.17 21.85 18.06
C LYS A 18 4.47 22.62 17.89
N PHE A 19 4.37 23.91 17.56
CA PHE A 19 5.49 24.84 17.54
C PHE A 19 5.14 26.10 18.32
N ASP A 20 6.12 26.67 19.01
CA ASP A 20 5.95 27.90 19.80
C ASP A 20 5.67 29.13 18.91
N ASN A 21 6.21 29.12 17.68
CA ASN A 21 6.01 30.18 16.68
C ASN A 21 4.95 29.78 15.64
N PRO A 22 3.83 30.53 15.51
CA PRO A 22 2.71 30.16 14.64
C PRO A 22 3.06 30.22 13.14
N GLU A 23 3.94 31.12 12.71
CA GLU A 23 4.37 31.23 11.31
C GLU A 23 5.22 30.04 10.86
N ILE A 24 6.13 29.59 11.73
CA ILE A 24 6.97 28.41 11.49
C ILE A 24 6.10 27.15 11.47
N ALA A 25 5.10 27.07 12.35
CA ALA A 25 4.13 25.98 12.38
C ALA A 25 3.41 25.83 11.04
N ALA A 26 2.89 26.94 10.50
CA ALA A 26 2.17 26.96 9.24
C ALA A 26 3.05 26.56 8.06
N GLN A 27 4.29 27.06 7.97
CA GLN A 27 5.23 26.70 6.90
C GLN A 27 5.62 25.22 6.96
N GLN A 28 5.91 24.69 8.15
CA GLN A 28 6.24 23.27 8.31
C GLN A 28 5.06 22.37 7.98
N PHE A 29 3.85 22.73 8.41
CA PHE A 29 2.65 21.98 8.07
C PHE A 29 2.41 21.95 6.56
N ARG A 30 2.54 23.11 5.89
CA ARG A 30 2.44 23.22 4.43
C ARG A 30 3.45 22.30 3.73
N ARG A 31 4.72 22.33 4.15
CA ARG A 31 5.76 21.46 3.61
C ARG A 31 5.43 19.97 3.80
N ARG A 32 5.04 19.57 5.01
CA ARG A 32 4.68 18.17 5.32
C ARG A 32 3.49 17.69 4.51
N ARG A 33 2.49 18.57 4.28
CA ARG A 33 1.34 18.25 3.42
C ARG A 33 1.74 18.06 1.96
N ILE A 34 2.64 18.87 1.44
CA ILE A 34 3.18 18.71 0.07
C ILE A 34 3.92 17.38 -0.04
N VAL A 35 4.77 17.07 0.94
CA VAL A 35 5.51 15.79 0.99
C VAL A 35 4.54 14.61 1.00
N GLU A 36 3.49 14.65 1.83
CA GLU A 36 2.45 13.61 1.88
C GLU A 36 1.74 13.44 0.52
N LEU A 37 1.36 14.52 -0.14
CA LEU A 37 0.73 14.48 -1.46
C LEU A 37 1.67 13.90 -2.52
N GLN A 38 2.95 14.30 -2.55
CA GLN A 38 3.94 13.78 -3.50
C GLN A 38 4.15 12.28 -3.30
N HIS A 39 4.37 11.83 -2.07
CA HIS A 39 4.52 10.40 -1.76
C HIS A 39 3.24 9.63 -2.08
N GLY A 40 2.06 10.21 -1.83
CA GLY A 40 0.78 9.57 -2.09
C GLY A 40 0.54 9.36 -3.58
N ARG A 41 0.86 10.37 -4.41
CA ARG A 41 0.76 10.28 -5.87
C ARG A 41 1.72 9.25 -6.45
N VAL A 42 2.97 9.25 -5.99
CA VAL A 42 3.97 8.25 -6.41
C VAL A 42 3.53 6.84 -6.00
N ALA A 43 3.03 6.66 -4.77
CA ALA A 43 2.53 5.38 -4.30
C ALA A 43 1.32 4.88 -5.10
N MET A 44 0.36 5.77 -5.42
CA MET A 44 -0.79 5.40 -6.26
C MET A 44 -0.36 4.90 -7.65
N LEU A 45 0.59 5.59 -8.30
CA LEU A 45 1.15 5.17 -9.58
C LEU A 45 1.96 3.87 -9.46
N ALA A 46 2.71 3.70 -8.37
CA ALA A 46 3.48 2.48 -8.11
C ALA A 46 2.57 1.25 -7.93
N CYS A 47 1.44 1.39 -7.22
CA CYS A 47 0.46 0.31 -7.08
C CYS A 47 -0.10 -0.13 -8.44
N ILE A 48 -0.51 0.83 -9.28
CA ILE A 48 -0.98 0.53 -10.64
C ILE A 48 0.15 -0.09 -11.47
N GLY A 49 1.38 0.41 -11.33
CA GLY A 49 2.57 -0.10 -12.00
C GLY A 49 2.96 -1.53 -11.57
N TYR A 50 2.56 -1.98 -10.38
CA TYR A 50 2.72 -3.38 -9.95
C TYR A 50 1.64 -4.29 -10.56
N ILE A 51 0.41 -3.79 -10.66
CA ILE A 51 -0.77 -4.57 -11.09
C ILE A 51 -0.83 -4.70 -12.63
N VAL A 52 -0.60 -3.63 -13.38
CA VAL A 52 -0.82 -3.61 -14.84
C VAL A 52 0.09 -4.58 -15.61
N PRO A 53 1.41 -4.69 -15.31
CA PRO A 53 2.30 -5.63 -16.00
C PRO A 53 1.96 -7.11 -15.79
N GLU A 54 1.10 -7.44 -14.82
CA GLU A 54 0.51 -8.77 -14.64
C GLU A 54 -0.38 -9.15 -15.83
N TYR A 55 -1.20 -8.21 -16.27
CA TYR A 55 -2.27 -8.46 -17.24
C TYR A 55 -1.86 -8.10 -18.66
N VAL A 56 -1.05 -7.05 -18.82
CA VAL A 56 -0.69 -6.51 -20.12
C VAL A 56 0.79 -6.19 -20.17
N ARG A 57 1.47 -6.76 -21.16
CA ARG A 57 2.84 -6.39 -21.53
C ARG A 57 2.86 -5.76 -22.90
N PHE A 58 3.70 -4.76 -23.09
CA PHE A 58 3.89 -4.13 -24.39
C PHE A 58 4.59 -5.09 -25.35
N PRO A 59 4.14 -5.21 -26.61
CA PRO A 59 4.88 -5.96 -27.62
C PRO A 59 6.14 -5.18 -28.02
N GLY A 60 7.28 -5.86 -28.07
CA GLY A 60 8.55 -5.31 -28.57
C GLY A 60 9.74 -5.51 -27.63
N PHE A 61 10.84 -4.83 -27.99
CA PHE A 61 12.09 -4.87 -27.24
C PHE A 61 12.26 -3.63 -26.36
N CYS A 62 12.54 -3.87 -25.08
CA CYS A 62 12.94 -2.83 -24.13
C CYS A 62 14.32 -2.26 -24.48
N SER A 63 15.24 -3.14 -24.92
CA SER A 63 16.58 -2.74 -25.36
C SER A 63 16.94 -3.52 -26.63
N PRO A 64 16.85 -2.89 -27.83
CA PRO A 64 17.23 -3.54 -29.09
C PRO A 64 18.69 -4.01 -29.11
N SER A 65 19.57 -3.33 -28.38
CA SER A 65 21.01 -3.67 -28.29
C SER A 65 21.32 -4.87 -27.42
N GLN A 66 20.43 -5.22 -26.48
CA GLN A 66 20.55 -6.40 -25.62
C GLN A 66 19.51 -7.47 -25.92
N SER A 67 18.71 -7.27 -26.99
CA SER A 67 17.61 -8.15 -27.39
C SER A 67 16.65 -8.50 -26.24
N LEU A 68 16.47 -7.59 -25.28
CA LEU A 68 15.60 -7.79 -24.12
C LEU A 68 14.16 -7.45 -24.51
N ALA A 69 13.28 -8.44 -24.62
CA ALA A 69 11.86 -8.20 -24.88
C ALA A 69 11.15 -7.76 -23.59
N PHE A 70 10.09 -6.95 -23.73
CA PHE A 70 9.24 -6.60 -22.58
C PHE A 70 8.56 -7.84 -21.96
N THR A 71 8.42 -8.93 -22.71
CA THR A 71 7.92 -10.22 -22.22
C THR A 71 8.91 -10.94 -21.30
N ASP A 72 10.19 -10.64 -21.39
CA ASP A 72 11.25 -11.36 -20.67
C ASP A 72 11.57 -10.68 -19.33
N ILE A 73 11.04 -9.49 -19.11
CA ILE A 73 11.18 -8.75 -17.86
C ILE A 73 10.28 -9.42 -16.81
N PRO A 74 10.84 -9.90 -15.68
CA PRO A 74 10.04 -10.48 -14.61
C PRO A 74 9.18 -9.40 -13.93
N ASN A 75 8.03 -9.81 -13.41
CA ASN A 75 7.16 -8.89 -12.66
C ASN A 75 7.76 -8.55 -11.30
N GLY A 76 7.32 -7.43 -10.73
CA GLY A 76 7.70 -7.00 -9.39
C GLY A 76 9.13 -6.44 -9.30
N LEU A 77 9.76 -6.60 -8.14
CA LEU A 77 11.05 -6.02 -7.77
C LEU A 77 12.18 -6.55 -8.65
N LYS A 78 12.06 -7.79 -9.13
CA LYS A 78 13.01 -8.39 -10.08
C LYS A 78 12.97 -7.67 -11.44
N GLY A 79 11.84 -7.07 -11.81
CA GLY A 79 11.69 -6.29 -13.04
C GLY A 79 12.55 -5.02 -13.02
N ALA A 80 12.63 -4.35 -11.87
CA ALA A 80 13.49 -3.18 -11.69
C ALA A 80 14.99 -3.52 -11.89
N ALA A 81 15.41 -4.72 -11.49
CA ALA A 81 16.78 -5.20 -11.65
C ALA A 81 17.09 -5.66 -13.09
N ALA A 82 16.08 -6.06 -13.87
CA ALA A 82 16.24 -6.49 -15.26
C ALA A 82 16.44 -5.31 -16.23
N VAL A 83 16.02 -4.10 -15.84
CA VAL A 83 16.18 -2.90 -16.68
C VAL A 83 17.65 -2.45 -16.71
N PRO A 84 18.25 -2.23 -17.89
CA PRO A 84 19.64 -1.80 -18.01
C PRO A 84 19.89 -0.43 -17.37
N LEU A 85 21.10 -0.20 -16.87
CA LEU A 85 21.50 1.05 -16.22
C LEU A 85 21.27 2.29 -17.12
N ALA A 86 21.47 2.15 -18.44
CA ALA A 86 21.22 3.23 -19.39
C ALA A 86 19.74 3.67 -19.41
N GLY A 87 18.80 2.73 -19.28
CA GLY A 87 17.36 3.02 -19.18
C GLY A 87 17.03 3.72 -17.87
N TRP A 88 17.60 3.25 -16.75
CA TRP A 88 17.47 3.92 -15.46
C TRP A 88 17.99 5.36 -15.47
N LEU A 89 19.14 5.61 -16.11
CA LEU A 89 19.70 6.96 -16.24
C LEU A 89 18.75 7.88 -17.01
N GLN A 90 18.15 7.40 -18.12
CA GLN A 90 17.16 8.17 -18.88
C GLN A 90 15.93 8.52 -18.03
N ILE A 91 15.40 7.55 -17.29
CA ILE A 91 14.22 7.74 -16.42
C ILE A 91 14.55 8.76 -15.31
N VAL A 92 15.64 8.57 -14.58
CA VAL A 92 16.04 9.46 -13.47
C VAL A 92 16.34 10.87 -13.98
N THR A 93 16.99 11.01 -15.13
CA THR A 93 17.27 12.32 -15.72
C THR A 93 15.98 13.03 -16.13
N PHE A 94 15.05 12.32 -16.78
CA PHE A 94 13.77 12.88 -17.21
C PHE A 94 12.91 13.30 -16.01
N VAL A 95 12.76 12.42 -15.01
CA VAL A 95 12.03 12.72 -13.77
C VAL A 95 12.69 13.87 -13.03
N GLY A 96 14.02 13.88 -12.95
CA GLY A 96 14.79 14.96 -12.31
C GLY A 96 14.56 16.33 -12.94
N ILE A 97 14.51 16.41 -14.28
CA ILE A 97 14.21 17.67 -14.98
C ILE A 97 12.79 18.17 -14.65
N ILE A 98 11.81 17.26 -14.66
CA ILE A 98 10.41 17.60 -14.33
C ILE A 98 10.31 18.06 -12.88
N GLU A 99 10.94 17.35 -11.94
CA GLU A 99 10.87 17.69 -10.53
C GLU A 99 11.57 19.02 -10.22
N VAL A 100 12.73 19.29 -10.83
CA VAL A 100 13.41 20.60 -10.70
C VAL A 100 12.55 21.73 -11.29
N SER A 101 11.91 21.50 -12.43
CA SER A 101 11.03 22.49 -13.07
C SER A 101 9.76 22.74 -12.23
N ASN A 102 9.22 21.71 -11.59
CA ASN A 102 8.08 21.81 -10.68
C ASN A 102 8.45 22.49 -9.36
N LEU A 103 9.66 22.26 -8.82
CA LEU A 103 10.18 22.92 -7.62
C LEU A 103 10.40 24.43 -7.83
N GLN A 104 10.73 24.84 -9.05
CA GLN A 104 10.86 26.26 -9.42
C GLN A 104 9.49 26.96 -9.57
N ASN A 105 8.42 26.19 -9.80
CA ASN A 105 7.04 26.68 -9.85
C ASN A 105 6.38 26.57 -8.47
N ILE A 106 6.64 27.52 -7.57
CA ILE A 106 5.89 27.69 -6.31
C ILE A 106 5.29 29.11 -6.38
N GLN A 107 3.98 29.35 -6.33
CA GLN A 107 3.06 29.06 -5.24
C GLN A 107 1.62 29.32 -5.74
N THR A 108 0.79 28.29 -5.87
CA THR A 108 -0.67 28.49 -6.01
C THR A 108 -1.31 28.40 -4.61
N ASP A 109 -2.51 28.99 -4.45
CA ASP A 109 -3.21 29.07 -3.17
C ASP A 109 -3.63 27.69 -2.60
N VAL A 110 -3.52 26.64 -3.43
CA VAL A 110 -3.79 25.25 -3.07
C VAL A 110 -2.49 24.45 -3.07
N LEU A 111 -2.20 23.81 -1.94
CA LEU A 111 -1.01 22.97 -1.74
C LEU A 111 -0.95 21.85 -2.79
N GLY A 112 0.15 21.80 -3.56
CA GLY A 112 0.42 20.73 -4.54
C GLY A 112 -0.27 20.90 -5.90
N ASP A 113 -0.80 22.09 -6.21
CA ASP A 113 -1.34 22.47 -7.52
C ASP A 113 -0.24 23.12 -8.37
N TYR A 114 0.26 22.38 -9.37
CA TYR A 114 1.27 22.85 -10.33
C TYR A 114 0.65 23.56 -11.55
N GLY A 115 -0.61 24.00 -11.46
CA GLY A 115 -1.31 24.70 -12.54
C GLY A 115 -1.92 23.77 -13.61
N TYR A 116 -1.76 22.46 -13.46
CA TYR A 116 -2.41 21.47 -14.29
C TYR A 116 -3.87 21.30 -13.83
N GLY A 117 -4.83 21.28 -14.76
CA GLY A 117 -6.27 21.20 -14.50
C GLY A 117 -6.68 19.87 -13.84
N ALA A 118 -7.99 19.60 -13.73
CA ALA A 118 -8.47 18.32 -13.20
C ALA A 118 -7.75 17.14 -13.89
N PHE A 119 -7.28 16.17 -13.11
CA PHE A 119 -6.44 15.04 -13.53
C PHE A 119 -5.00 15.35 -13.97
N GLY A 120 -4.47 16.55 -13.74
CA GLY A 120 -3.08 16.87 -14.09
C GLY A 120 -2.88 17.12 -15.59
N LEU A 121 -3.95 17.40 -16.33
CA LEU A 121 -3.88 17.74 -17.76
C LEU A 121 -3.63 19.25 -17.94
N PRO A 122 -2.69 19.67 -18.81
CA PRO A 122 -2.38 21.09 -19.05
C PRO A 122 -3.55 21.92 -19.58
N PHE A 123 -4.62 21.28 -20.07
CA PHE A 123 -5.86 21.92 -20.55
C PHE A 123 -7.12 21.40 -19.83
N GLY A 124 -6.98 20.77 -18.66
CA GLY A 124 -8.10 20.23 -17.90
C GLY A 124 -8.99 21.34 -17.33
N LYS A 125 -10.32 21.14 -17.35
CA LYS A 125 -11.24 22.06 -16.68
C LYS A 125 -10.91 22.11 -15.18
N LYS A 126 -10.84 23.31 -14.61
CA LYS A 126 -10.74 23.48 -13.16
C LYS A 126 -12.10 23.15 -12.54
N ILE A 127 -12.10 22.50 -11.37
CA ILE A 127 -13.34 22.33 -10.60
C ILE A 127 -13.64 23.68 -9.96
N GLU A 128 -14.67 24.37 -10.45
CA GLU A 128 -15.09 25.70 -9.96
C GLU A 128 -15.79 25.61 -8.59
N ASP A 129 -16.47 24.49 -8.30
CA ASP A 129 -17.16 24.26 -7.02
C ASP A 129 -16.17 23.97 -5.87
N SER A 130 -16.12 24.87 -4.89
CA SER A 130 -15.23 24.77 -3.71
C SER A 130 -15.45 23.49 -2.89
N GLU A 131 -16.71 23.10 -2.66
CA GLU A 131 -17.04 21.89 -1.89
C GLU A 131 -16.62 20.60 -2.60
N LYS A 132 -16.86 20.52 -3.92
CA LYS A 132 -16.44 19.36 -4.73
C LYS A 132 -14.92 19.28 -4.79
N LYS A 133 -14.24 20.42 -4.92
CA LYS A 133 -12.78 20.50 -4.88
C LYS A 133 -12.22 19.97 -3.56
N MET A 134 -12.78 20.40 -2.43
CA MET A 134 -12.37 19.90 -1.11
C MET A 134 -12.61 18.40 -0.95
N LYS A 135 -13.77 17.89 -1.40
CA LYS A 135 -14.07 16.45 -1.34
C LYS A 135 -13.10 15.63 -2.19
N SER A 136 -12.80 16.06 -3.41
CA SER A 136 -11.87 15.37 -4.31
C SER A 136 -10.45 15.39 -3.77
N LEU A 137 -9.99 16.51 -3.22
CA LEU A 137 -8.66 16.61 -2.60
C LEU A 137 -8.54 15.72 -1.35
N ASN A 138 -9.59 15.64 -0.53
CA ASN A 138 -9.61 14.71 0.61
C ASN A 138 -9.58 13.24 0.15
N ALA A 139 -10.29 12.92 -0.94
CA ALA A 139 -10.25 11.58 -1.52
C ALA A 139 -8.86 11.23 -2.07
N GLU A 140 -8.18 12.19 -2.72
CA GLU A 140 -6.81 12.03 -3.21
C GLU A 140 -5.83 11.71 -2.07
N ILE A 141 -5.89 12.47 -0.96
CA ILE A 141 -5.03 12.24 0.21
C ILE A 141 -5.30 10.87 0.82
N ASN A 142 -6.56 10.49 1.00
CA ASN A 142 -6.91 9.22 1.63
C ASN A 142 -6.55 8.01 0.75
N ASN A 143 -6.75 8.11 -0.57
CA ASN A 143 -6.27 7.09 -1.50
C ASN A 143 -4.74 7.03 -1.54
N GLY A 144 -4.06 8.18 -1.47
CA GLY A 144 -2.61 8.26 -1.36
C GLY A 144 -2.07 7.57 -0.10
N ARG A 145 -2.68 7.83 1.07
CA ARG A 145 -2.34 7.18 2.34
C ARG A 145 -2.50 5.66 2.25
N LEU A 146 -3.64 5.20 1.72
CA LEU A 146 -3.88 3.77 1.51
C LEU A 146 -2.85 3.16 0.55
N ALA A 147 -2.53 3.85 -0.54
CA ALA A 147 -1.55 3.38 -1.52
C ALA A 147 -0.14 3.26 -0.92
N MET A 148 0.27 4.17 -0.02
CA MET A 148 1.55 4.06 0.70
C MET A 148 1.64 2.78 1.52
N PHE A 149 0.56 2.37 2.21
CA PHE A 149 0.55 1.10 2.94
C PHE A 149 0.48 -0.10 1.99
N ALA A 150 -0.28 0.01 0.90
CA ALA A 150 -0.44 -1.06 -0.07
C ALA A 150 0.89 -1.41 -0.76
N ILE A 151 1.66 -0.42 -1.22
CA ILE A 151 2.94 -0.67 -1.90
C ILE A 151 3.97 -1.29 -0.96
N ILE A 152 3.98 -0.89 0.31
CA ILE A 152 4.82 -1.54 1.34
C ILE A 152 4.42 -3.01 1.46
N GLY A 153 3.13 -3.31 1.58
CA GLY A 153 2.64 -4.69 1.62
C GLY A 153 3.04 -5.51 0.39
N MET A 154 2.89 -4.95 -0.81
CA MET A 154 3.29 -5.61 -2.06
C MET A 154 4.80 -5.86 -2.14
N PHE A 155 5.64 -4.92 -1.69
CA PHE A 155 7.10 -5.10 -1.63
C PHE A 155 7.50 -6.18 -0.63
N PHE A 156 6.86 -6.21 0.55
CA PHE A 156 7.10 -7.26 1.54
C PHE A 156 6.69 -8.64 1.03
N GLN A 157 5.54 -8.74 0.36
CA GLN A 157 5.08 -9.99 -0.25
C GLN A 157 6.06 -10.46 -1.32
N ASP A 158 6.36 -9.61 -2.30
CA ASP A 158 7.26 -9.97 -3.40
C ASP A 158 8.69 -10.29 -2.93
N GLY A 159 9.17 -9.62 -1.88
CA GLY A 159 10.45 -9.94 -1.25
C GLY A 159 10.50 -11.34 -0.61
N LEU A 160 9.37 -11.79 -0.04
CA LEU A 160 9.27 -13.09 0.65
C LEU A 160 8.88 -14.23 -0.30
N THR A 161 7.90 -14.03 -1.18
CA THR A 161 7.39 -15.04 -2.11
C THR A 161 8.13 -15.05 -3.44
N GLY A 162 8.93 -14.02 -3.73
CA GLY A 162 9.67 -13.88 -4.99
C GLY A 162 8.78 -13.66 -6.22
N SER A 163 7.50 -13.31 -6.02
CA SER A 163 6.50 -13.04 -7.05
C SER A 163 5.62 -11.84 -6.67
N ALA A 164 5.29 -11.01 -7.67
CA ALA A 164 4.55 -9.76 -7.50
C ALA A 164 3.15 -9.92 -6.85
N TRP A 165 2.55 -11.11 -6.94
CA TRP A 165 1.23 -11.43 -6.41
C TRP A 165 1.23 -12.37 -5.21
N GLY A 166 2.41 -12.61 -4.61
CA GLY A 166 2.42 -13.30 -3.32
C GLY A 166 1.76 -14.67 -3.40
N ASP A 167 2.19 -15.55 -4.31
CA ASP A 167 1.74 -16.94 -4.20
C ASP A 167 2.31 -17.50 -2.90
N TRP A 168 1.49 -17.52 -1.85
CA TRP A 168 1.87 -18.04 -0.53
C TRP A 168 2.31 -19.51 -0.60
N ALA A 169 1.99 -20.23 -1.68
CA ALA A 169 2.52 -21.56 -1.97
C ALA A 169 4.03 -21.58 -2.30
N THR A 170 4.62 -20.44 -2.67
CA THR A 170 6.05 -20.31 -3.03
C THR A 170 6.95 -19.80 -1.90
N TYR A 171 6.38 -19.45 -0.74
CA TYR A 171 7.15 -19.08 0.44
C TYR A 171 7.78 -20.33 1.09
N THR A 172 9.04 -20.61 0.75
CA THR A 172 9.74 -21.87 1.11
C THR A 172 10.45 -21.84 2.47
N ASP A 173 10.64 -20.67 3.08
CA ASP A 173 11.30 -20.50 4.38
C ASP A 173 10.36 -20.73 5.59
N SER A 174 9.14 -21.23 5.34
CA SER A 174 8.22 -21.58 6.41
C SER A 174 8.43 -23.04 6.87
N PRO A 175 8.93 -23.30 8.09
CA PRO A 175 8.98 -24.65 8.67
C PRO A 175 7.58 -25.26 8.91
N LEU A 176 6.51 -24.52 8.61
CA LEU A 176 5.11 -24.89 8.80
C LEU A 176 4.58 -25.82 7.69
N ARG A 177 5.34 -26.06 6.60
CA ARG A 177 4.97 -27.02 5.55
C ARG A 177 4.95 -28.47 6.03
N ALA A 178 5.55 -28.78 7.19
CA ALA A 178 5.47 -30.11 7.80
C ALA A 178 4.05 -30.51 8.25
N PHE A 179 3.08 -29.57 8.29
CA PHE A 179 1.70 -29.79 8.76
C PHE A 179 0.61 -29.33 7.78
N GLU A 180 0.94 -29.11 6.50
CA GLU A 180 0.00 -28.64 5.47
C GLU A 180 -1.18 -29.60 5.20
N GLU A 181 -1.06 -30.89 5.54
CA GLU A 181 -2.12 -31.89 5.37
C GLU A 181 -3.02 -32.06 6.62
N GLU A 182 -2.81 -31.28 7.68
CA GLU A 182 -3.63 -31.40 8.88
C GLU A 182 -4.98 -30.67 8.77
N LEU A 183 -6.01 -31.28 9.36
CA LEU A 183 -7.39 -30.78 9.38
C LEU A 183 -7.45 -29.31 9.87
N GLY A 184 -7.90 -28.38 9.02
CA GLY A 184 -8.02 -26.95 9.34
C GLY A 184 -7.15 -26.01 8.49
N VAL A 185 -6.21 -26.54 7.71
CA VAL A 185 -5.47 -25.77 6.70
C VAL A 185 -6.39 -25.54 5.49
N GLN A 186 -6.79 -24.29 5.25
CA GLN A 186 -7.57 -23.89 4.06
C GLN A 186 -6.82 -22.85 3.24
N ALA A 187 -6.83 -23.03 1.92
CA ALA A 187 -6.34 -22.01 1.00
C ALA A 187 -7.22 -20.75 1.08
N PRO A 188 -6.66 -19.53 0.91
CA PRO A 188 -5.29 -19.22 0.49
C PRO A 188 -4.30 -19.00 1.65
N VAL A 189 -4.75 -19.04 2.91
CA VAL A 189 -3.94 -18.65 4.09
C VAL A 189 -3.03 -19.77 4.62
N GLY A 190 -3.32 -21.03 4.29
CA GLY A 190 -2.48 -22.16 4.72
C GLY A 190 -2.46 -22.34 6.24
N PHE A 191 -1.37 -22.91 6.76
CA PHE A 191 -1.18 -23.12 8.19
C PHE A 191 -0.75 -21.79 8.86
N TRP A 192 -1.63 -21.18 9.65
CA TRP A 192 -1.44 -19.86 10.25
C TRP A 192 -0.89 -19.94 11.69
N ASP A 193 0.40 -19.68 11.86
CA ASP A 193 1.07 -19.55 13.19
C ASP A 193 2.04 -18.36 13.22
N PRO A 194 1.53 -17.12 13.32
CA PRO A 194 2.37 -15.91 13.25
C PRO A 194 3.30 -15.71 14.46
N VAL A 195 3.04 -16.40 15.58
CA VAL A 195 3.83 -16.29 16.82
C VAL A 195 4.80 -17.46 16.99
N GLY A 196 4.77 -18.44 16.08
CA GLY A 196 5.72 -19.54 16.03
C GLY A 196 5.60 -20.53 17.19
N TYR A 197 4.39 -20.69 17.74
CA TYR A 197 4.14 -21.61 18.84
C TYR A 197 4.40 -23.07 18.48
N THR A 198 4.41 -23.41 17.20
CA THR A 198 4.65 -24.77 16.68
C THR A 198 6.11 -25.10 16.38
N ARG A 199 7.04 -24.16 16.60
CA ARG A 199 8.48 -24.29 16.26
C ARG A 199 9.20 -25.43 16.99
N ASP A 200 8.71 -25.84 18.16
CA ASP A 200 9.40 -26.78 19.05
C ASP A 200 9.16 -28.27 18.69
N GLY A 201 8.36 -28.57 17.65
CA GLY A 201 8.20 -29.92 17.10
C GLY A 201 7.54 -30.96 18.01
N ASN A 202 7.05 -30.57 19.19
CA ASN A 202 6.42 -31.49 20.15
C ASN A 202 4.94 -31.73 19.80
N VAL A 203 4.65 -32.90 19.25
CA VAL A 203 3.32 -33.35 18.78
C VAL A 203 2.26 -33.36 19.89
N GLU A 204 2.62 -33.66 21.13
CA GLU A 204 1.67 -33.76 22.24
C GLU A 204 1.19 -32.37 22.69
N THR A 205 2.12 -31.42 22.77
CA THR A 205 1.81 -30.02 23.10
C THR A 205 0.94 -29.38 22.01
N PHE A 206 1.21 -29.74 20.75
CA PHE A 206 0.46 -29.27 19.61
C PHE A 206 -1.00 -29.76 19.61
N LYS A 207 -1.23 -31.07 19.82
CA LYS A 207 -2.58 -31.64 19.93
C LYS A 207 -3.39 -30.99 21.06
N ARG A 208 -2.75 -30.76 22.22
CA ARG A 208 -3.39 -30.07 23.35
C ARG A 208 -3.80 -28.62 23.01
N ARG A 209 -2.96 -27.89 22.28
CA ARG A 209 -3.25 -26.51 21.85
C ARG A 209 -4.40 -26.47 20.83
N ARG A 210 -4.41 -27.39 19.85
CA ARG A 210 -5.52 -27.57 18.89
C ARG A 210 -6.85 -27.86 19.59
N GLU A 211 -6.87 -28.77 20.56
CA GLU A 211 -8.08 -29.04 21.34
C GLU A 211 -8.56 -27.81 22.11
N THR A 212 -7.62 -27.03 22.63
CA THR A 212 -7.91 -25.80 23.37
C THR A 212 -8.49 -24.74 22.44
N GLU A 213 -7.92 -24.57 21.24
CA GLU A 213 -8.41 -23.66 20.20
C GLU A 213 -9.84 -24.00 19.77
N ILE A 214 -10.13 -25.28 19.48
CA ILE A 214 -11.48 -25.72 19.10
C ILE A 214 -12.49 -25.48 20.23
N LYS A 215 -12.09 -25.73 21.48
CA LYS A 215 -12.96 -25.47 22.65
C LYS A 215 -13.26 -23.98 22.79
N HIS A 216 -12.25 -23.11 22.69
CA HIS A 216 -12.43 -21.66 22.76
C HIS A 216 -13.23 -21.11 21.57
N GLY A 217 -13.00 -21.62 20.36
CA GLY A 217 -13.76 -21.24 19.16
C GLY A 217 -15.26 -21.57 19.30
N ARG A 218 -15.59 -22.76 19.82
CA ARG A 218 -16.99 -23.13 20.11
C ARG A 218 -17.61 -22.22 21.16
N VAL A 219 -16.90 -21.93 22.25
CA VAL A 219 -17.37 -21.01 23.29
C VAL A 219 -17.56 -19.59 22.72
N ALA A 220 -16.66 -19.11 21.88
CA ALA A 220 -16.77 -17.81 21.22
C ALA A 220 -17.98 -17.75 20.28
N MET A 221 -18.25 -18.81 19.49
CA MET A 221 -19.46 -18.87 18.66
C MET A 221 -20.74 -18.78 19.49
N TYR A 222 -20.82 -19.49 20.62
CA TYR A 222 -21.96 -19.38 21.53
C TYR A 222 -22.06 -18.00 22.19
N ALA A 223 -20.94 -17.38 22.55
CA ALA A 223 -20.91 -16.04 23.11
C ALA A 223 -21.39 -14.97 22.12
N THR A 224 -20.98 -15.05 20.85
CA THR A 224 -21.43 -14.13 19.79
C THR A 224 -22.93 -14.24 19.53
N VAL A 225 -23.47 -15.47 19.48
CA VAL A 225 -24.93 -15.68 19.40
C VAL A 225 -25.63 -15.12 20.63
N GLY A 226 -25.06 -15.32 21.82
CA GLY A 226 -25.57 -14.77 23.07
C GLY A 226 -25.54 -13.24 23.16
N TYR A 227 -24.68 -12.57 22.37
CA TYR A 227 -24.66 -11.10 22.26
C TYR A 227 -25.68 -10.59 21.22
N ILE A 228 -25.76 -11.23 20.06
CA ILE A 228 -26.61 -10.79 18.95
C ILE A 228 -28.11 -11.06 19.22
N VAL A 229 -28.46 -12.20 19.83
CA VAL A 229 -29.85 -12.61 20.03
C VAL A 229 -30.62 -11.65 20.96
N PRO A 230 -30.07 -11.20 22.11
CA PRO A 230 -30.72 -10.19 22.96
C PRO A 230 -30.88 -8.83 22.26
N GLU A 231 -29.93 -8.41 21.43
CA GLU A 231 -29.96 -7.11 20.75
C GLU A 231 -31.00 -7.08 19.61
N SER A 232 -31.33 -8.24 19.03
CA SER A 232 -32.35 -8.37 17.97
C SER A 232 -33.81 -8.42 18.47
N ARG A 233 -34.03 -8.54 19.78
CA ARG A 233 -35.37 -8.43 20.39
C ARG A 233 -35.50 -7.07 21.08
N PRO A 234 -36.30 -6.13 20.54
CA PRO A 234 -36.72 -4.99 21.35
C PRO A 234 -37.57 -5.52 22.52
N LEU A 235 -37.31 -5.02 23.73
CA LEU A 235 -38.22 -5.14 24.87
C LEU A 235 -39.56 -4.47 24.55
#